data_AF-A0A6J8EZ75-F1
#
_entry.id   AF-A0A6J8EZ75-F1
#
_cell.length_a   1.000
_cell.length_b   1.000
_cell.length_c   1.000
_cell.angle_alpha   90.00
_cell.angle_beta   90.00
_cell.angle_gamma   90.00
#
_symmetry.space_group_name_H-M   'P 1'
#
loop_
_entity.id
_entity.type
_entity.pdbx_description
1 polymer ?
#
loop_
_entity_poly.entity_id
_entity_poly.type
_entity_poly.pdbx_seq_one_letter_code
_entity_poly.pdbx_strand_id
1 'polypeptide(L)'
;MQYAGLKGFEALQNLCILQEECIKEYQLPMTTENLSNIVDNVSLQLFPERDQFCSGFQPVRVYGDGNCLPRTGSLYAFGDEHHHNEIRCRIVIEMCVNIKFYTLKENKVYAQYSQEYDPGKTMNNDEFIKVFKRTVVSFAHPGAWGEMWHVLALASVLGRKA
;
A
#
# COMPACT_ATOMS: atom_id res chain seq x y z
N MET A 1 24.13 6.60 -20.55
CA MET A 1 23.22 5.85 -19.63
C MET A 1 21.80 6.06 -20.15
N GLN A 2 21.15 4.99 -20.62
CA GLN A 2 20.07 5.01 -21.60
C GLN A 2 18.69 5.06 -20.91
N TYR A 3 18.17 6.26 -20.61
CA TYR A 3 16.82 6.44 -20.05
C TYR A 3 15.92 7.39 -20.88
N ALA A 4 16.39 7.82 -22.05
CA ALA A 4 15.61 8.68 -22.93
C ALA A 4 14.48 7.88 -23.61
N GLY A 5 13.25 7.96 -23.09
CA GLY A 5 12.05 7.48 -23.79
C GLY A 5 10.93 6.88 -22.93
N LEU A 6 11.21 6.48 -21.69
CA LEU A 6 10.20 5.86 -20.82
C LEU A 6 9.43 6.94 -20.02
N LYS A 7 8.10 6.80 -19.97
CA LYS A 7 7.19 7.64 -19.15
C LYS A 7 6.14 6.74 -18.50
N GLY A 8 5.52 7.22 -17.42
CA GLY A 8 4.45 6.49 -16.74
C GLY A 8 4.96 5.22 -16.05
N PHE A 9 4.16 4.16 -16.12
CA PHE A 9 4.40 2.94 -15.34
C PHE A 9 5.71 2.23 -15.72
N GLU A 10 6.07 2.19 -17.00
CA GLU A 10 7.28 1.49 -17.46
C GLU A 10 8.56 2.15 -16.93
N ALA A 11 8.57 3.49 -16.83
CA ALA A 11 9.67 4.22 -16.21
C ALA A 11 9.75 3.92 -14.71
N LEU A 12 8.61 3.96 -14.03
CA LEU A 12 8.52 3.67 -12.60
C LEU A 12 8.95 2.23 -12.29
N GLN A 13 8.45 1.26 -13.04
CA GLN A 13 8.76 -0.15 -12.85
C GLN A 13 10.25 -0.44 -13.00
N ASN A 14 10.92 0.16 -13.99
CA ASN A 14 12.36 0.00 -14.15
C ASN A 14 13.13 0.56 -12.96
N LEU A 15 12.74 1.72 -12.43
CA LEU A 15 13.34 2.26 -11.21
C LEU A 15 13.11 1.32 -10.02
N CYS A 16 11.89 0.80 -9.86
CA CYS A 16 11.56 -0.12 -8.78
C CYS A 16 12.36 -1.42 -8.82
N ILE A 17 12.53 -2.01 -10.00
CA ILE A 17 13.34 -3.24 -10.18
C ILE A 17 14.81 -2.97 -9.78
N LEU A 18 15.36 -1.81 -10.14
CA LEU A 18 16.73 -1.45 -9.76
C LEU A 18 16.92 -1.23 -8.26
N GLN A 19 15.86 -0.84 -7.54
CA GLN A 19 15.90 -0.59 -6.10
C GLN A 19 15.44 -1.79 -5.26
N GLU A 20 14.97 -2.88 -5.89
CA GLU A 20 14.41 -4.03 -5.19
C GLU A 20 15.40 -4.65 -4.19
N GLU A 21 16.66 -4.81 -4.59
CA GLU A 21 17.70 -5.40 -3.74
C GLU A 21 18.02 -4.51 -2.52
N CYS A 22 18.09 -3.19 -2.71
CA CYS A 22 18.30 -2.23 -1.61
C CYS A 22 17.20 -2.37 -0.53
N ILE A 23 15.96 -2.56 -0.96
CA ILE A 23 14.82 -2.72 -0.04
C ILE A 23 14.82 -4.09 0.65
N LYS A 24 15.28 -5.15 -0.03
CA LYS A 24 15.41 -6.49 0.58
C LYS A 24 16.47 -6.52 1.67
N GLU A 25 17.57 -5.79 1.48
CA GLU A 25 18.65 -5.69 2.49
C GLU A 25 18.18 -4.94 3.74
N TYR A 26 17.32 -3.92 3.60
CA TYR A 26 16.77 -3.19 4.73
C TYR A 26 15.49 -3.84 5.26
N GLN A 27 15.63 -4.66 6.30
CA GLN A 27 14.51 -5.28 6.99
C GLN A 27 13.73 -4.27 7.83
N LEU A 28 12.40 -4.40 7.85
CA LEU A 28 11.54 -3.57 8.69
C LEU A 28 11.73 -3.99 10.17
N PRO A 29 11.84 -3.04 11.12
CA PRO A 29 12.05 -3.36 12.54
C PRO A 29 10.91 -4.18 13.18
N MET A 30 9.68 -4.00 12.68
CA MET A 30 8.45 -4.61 13.20
C MET A 30 8.22 -4.34 14.69
N THR A 31 8.45 -3.10 15.11
CA THR A 31 8.29 -2.67 16.51
C THR A 31 7.00 -1.89 16.69
N THR A 32 6.15 -2.29 17.63
CA THR A 32 4.88 -1.60 17.94
C THR A 32 4.89 -0.92 19.32
N GLU A 33 6.04 -0.48 19.80
CA GLU A 33 6.16 0.09 21.14
C GLU A 33 5.40 1.43 21.26
N ASN A 34 4.65 1.58 22.35
CA ASN A 34 4.03 2.83 22.82
C ASN A 34 2.93 3.49 21.95
N LEU A 35 2.09 2.69 21.28
CA LEU A 35 0.90 3.19 20.58
C LEU A 35 -0.26 3.64 21.51
N SER A 36 -0.11 3.51 22.84
CA SER A 36 -1.15 3.83 23.82
C SER A 36 -1.58 5.30 23.84
N ASN A 37 -0.70 6.20 23.37
CA ASN A 37 -0.96 7.65 23.38
C ASN A 37 -1.77 8.14 22.17
N ILE A 38 -1.99 7.28 21.17
CA ILE A 38 -2.65 7.65 19.91
C ILE A 38 -3.96 6.90 19.69
N VAL A 39 -4.56 6.39 20.76
CA VAL A 39 -5.79 5.60 20.71
C VAL A 39 -6.95 6.44 20.20
N ASP A 40 -7.67 5.91 19.22
CA ASP A 40 -8.89 6.54 18.74
C ASP A 40 -10.08 6.13 19.62
N ASN A 41 -10.39 6.97 20.61
CA ASN A 41 -11.50 6.73 21.54
C ASN A 41 -12.88 6.70 20.85
N VAL A 42 -13.04 7.33 19.69
CA VAL A 42 -14.30 7.29 18.94
C VAL A 42 -14.44 5.93 18.27
N SER A 43 -13.40 5.48 17.56
CA SER A 43 -13.39 4.14 16.96
C SER A 43 -13.44 3.03 18.02
N LEU A 44 -12.89 3.27 19.21
CA LEU A 44 -12.93 2.33 20.33
C LEU A 44 -14.36 2.03 20.79
N GLN A 45 -15.28 2.99 20.70
CA GLN A 45 -16.70 2.80 21.03
C GLN A 45 -17.45 1.98 19.97
N LEU A 46 -16.92 1.91 18.74
CA LEU A 46 -17.47 1.12 17.64
C LEU A 46 -16.89 -0.30 17.59
N PHE A 47 -15.85 -0.56 18.40
CA PHE A 47 -15.22 -1.86 18.45
C PHE A 47 -16.20 -2.86 19.11
N PRO A 48 -16.42 -4.05 18.52
CA PRO A 48 -17.30 -5.05 19.11
C PRO A 48 -16.83 -5.39 20.53
N GLU A 49 -17.77 -5.70 21.43
CA GLU A 49 -17.48 -5.97 22.84
C GLU A 49 -16.32 -6.97 22.96
N ARG A 50 -15.35 -6.63 23.83
CA ARG A 50 -13.96 -7.14 23.84
C ARG A 50 -13.83 -8.64 24.12
N ASP A 51 -14.94 -9.32 24.35
CA ASP A 51 -14.98 -10.50 25.20
C ASP A 51 -14.63 -11.79 24.46
N GLN A 52 -14.56 -11.80 23.12
CA GLN A 52 -14.27 -13.03 22.35
C GLN A 52 -13.36 -12.89 21.12
N PHE A 53 -13.23 -11.73 20.48
CA PHE A 53 -12.51 -11.61 19.19
C PHE A 53 -11.37 -10.58 19.16
N CYS A 54 -11.22 -9.78 20.22
CA CYS A 54 -10.47 -8.52 20.16
C CYS A 54 -9.50 -8.30 21.32
N SER A 55 -9.24 -9.30 22.17
CA SER A 55 -8.26 -9.19 23.25
C SER A 55 -6.88 -8.86 22.67
N GLY A 56 -6.39 -7.63 22.93
CA GLY A 56 -5.07 -7.18 22.47
C GLY A 56 -5.07 -6.30 21.22
N PHE A 57 -6.21 -6.04 20.59
CA PHE A 57 -6.31 -5.04 19.50
C PHE A 57 -6.86 -3.72 20.01
N GLN A 58 -6.33 -2.62 19.48
CA GLN A 58 -6.77 -1.27 19.83
C GLN A 58 -6.78 -0.39 18.58
N PRO A 59 -7.88 0.35 18.33
CA PRO A 59 -7.88 1.32 17.25
C PRO A 59 -6.96 2.49 17.61
N VAL A 60 -6.09 2.83 16.66
CA VAL A 60 -5.15 3.95 16.75
C VAL A 60 -5.43 4.95 15.65
N ARG A 61 -5.12 6.22 15.90
CA ARG A 61 -5.29 7.31 14.95
C ARG A 61 -3.98 7.57 14.20
N VAL A 62 -4.12 7.83 12.90
CA VAL A 62 -3.06 8.37 12.04
C VAL A 62 -3.49 9.72 11.48
N TYR A 63 -2.53 10.53 11.04
CA TYR A 63 -2.83 11.81 10.41
C TYR A 63 -3.57 11.63 9.07
N GLY A 64 -4.59 12.47 8.84
CA GLY A 64 -5.51 12.41 7.70
C GLY A 64 -5.12 13.31 6.53
N ASP A 65 -4.00 13.03 5.87
CA ASP A 65 -3.45 13.80 4.74
C ASP A 65 -3.40 13.02 3.42
N GLY A 66 -4.19 11.95 3.33
CA GLY A 66 -4.15 11.00 2.21
C GLY A 66 -3.02 9.98 2.31
N ASN A 67 -2.13 10.05 3.30
CA ASN A 67 -1.11 9.03 3.58
C ASN A 67 -1.56 8.00 4.63
N CYS A 68 -2.85 7.91 4.96
CA CYS A 68 -3.34 7.05 6.04
C CYS A 68 -2.89 5.59 5.90
N LEU A 69 -2.95 5.00 4.71
CA LEU A 69 -2.53 3.61 4.49
C LEU A 69 -1.01 3.42 4.73
N PRO A 70 -0.10 4.20 4.11
CA PRO A 70 1.32 4.14 4.45
C PRO A 70 1.65 4.48 5.92
N ARG A 71 0.92 5.43 6.54
CA ARG A 71 1.08 5.78 7.96
C ARG A 71 0.70 4.62 8.89
N THR A 72 -0.38 3.91 8.57
CA THR A 72 -0.77 2.69 9.30
C THR A 72 0.33 1.62 9.18
N GLY A 73 0.86 1.38 7.98
CA GLY A 73 1.98 0.47 7.81
C GLY A 73 3.24 0.92 8.56
N SER A 74 3.45 2.23 8.64
CA SER A 74 4.59 2.84 9.35
C SER A 74 4.48 2.63 10.86
N LEU A 75 3.31 2.86 11.44
CA LEU A 75 3.06 2.55 12.86
C LEU A 75 3.28 1.06 13.15
N TYR A 76 2.85 0.17 12.25
CA TYR A 76 3.01 -1.26 12.44
C TYR A 76 4.48 -1.70 12.35
N ALA A 77 5.26 -1.11 11.44
CA ALA A 77 6.65 -1.48 11.20
C ALA A 77 7.65 -0.79 12.14
N PHE A 78 7.39 0.47 12.51
CA PHE A 78 8.34 1.34 13.20
C PHE A 78 7.82 1.88 14.54
N GLY A 79 6.54 1.72 14.87
CA GLY A 79 5.93 2.35 16.04
C GLY A 79 5.72 3.86 15.89
N ASP A 80 6.02 4.40 14.71
CA ASP A 80 5.98 5.83 14.37
C ASP A 80 5.38 6.00 12.97
N GLU A 81 4.39 6.88 12.81
CA GLU A 81 3.75 7.15 11.53
C GLU A 81 4.61 7.98 10.56
N HIS A 82 5.69 8.61 11.02
CA HIS A 82 6.52 9.51 10.21
C HIS A 82 7.40 8.82 9.15
N HIS A 83 7.51 7.49 9.17
CA HIS A 83 8.19 6.70 8.14
C HIS A 83 7.26 6.28 6.98
N HIS A 84 6.09 6.92 6.85
CA HIS A 84 5.10 6.59 5.82
C HIS A 84 5.62 6.67 4.38
N ASN A 85 6.61 7.51 4.08
CA ASN A 85 7.21 7.59 2.74
C ASN A 85 8.00 6.32 2.39
N GLU A 86 8.70 5.74 3.35
CA GLU A 86 9.41 4.46 3.18
C GLU A 86 8.40 3.34 2.89
N ILE A 87 7.31 3.28 3.66
CA ILE A 87 6.24 2.31 3.43
C ILE A 87 5.58 2.50 2.07
N ARG A 88 5.30 3.75 1.66
CA ARG A 88 4.77 4.05 0.31
C ARG A 88 5.71 3.55 -0.79
N CYS A 89 7.01 3.82 -0.65
CA CYS A 89 8.03 3.36 -1.60
C CYS A 89 8.03 1.83 -1.71
N ARG A 90 8.01 1.13 -0.57
CA ARG A 90 7.94 -0.34 -0.51
C ARG A 90 6.69 -0.91 -1.18
N ILE A 91 5.51 -0.31 -0.95
CA ILE A 91 4.26 -0.70 -1.61
C ILE A 91 4.40 -0.57 -3.13
N VAL A 92 4.89 0.57 -3.63
CA VAL A 92 5.03 0.83 -5.07
C VAL A 92 6.02 -0.17 -5.69
N ILE A 93 7.15 -0.41 -5.04
CA ILE A 93 8.15 -1.37 -5.52
C ILE A 93 7.60 -2.79 -5.56
N GLU A 94 6.93 -3.22 -4.49
CA GLU A 94 6.24 -4.51 -4.44
C GLU A 94 5.26 -4.69 -5.61
N MET A 95 4.42 -3.69 -5.89
CA MET A 95 3.45 -3.75 -6.98
C MET A 95 4.09 -3.75 -8.37
N CYS A 96 5.14 -2.96 -8.56
CA CYS A 96 5.87 -2.88 -9.83
C CYS A 96 6.62 -4.19 -10.14
N VAL A 97 7.31 -4.76 -9.15
CA VAL A 97 8.08 -6.00 -9.30
C VAL A 97 7.14 -7.19 -9.47
N ASN A 98 6.07 -7.26 -8.68
CA ASN A 98 5.15 -8.40 -8.63
C ASN A 98 3.86 -8.21 -9.44
N ILE A 99 3.89 -7.37 -10.48
CA ILE A 99 2.71 -7.02 -11.31
C ILE A 99 1.86 -8.24 -11.70
N LYS A 100 2.50 -9.35 -12.07
CA LYS A 100 1.82 -10.58 -12.52
C LYS A 100 0.81 -11.10 -11.50
N PHE A 101 1.10 -10.95 -10.21
CA PHE A 101 0.19 -11.36 -9.12
C PHE A 101 -1.00 -10.42 -9.01
N TYR A 102 -0.78 -9.11 -9.09
CA TYR A 102 -1.86 -8.12 -8.95
C TYR A 102 -2.79 -8.08 -10.18
N THR A 103 -2.29 -8.50 -11.34
CA THR A 103 -3.05 -8.58 -12.59
C THR A 103 -3.60 -9.99 -12.89
N LEU A 104 -3.71 -10.86 -11.89
CA LEU A 104 -4.44 -12.12 -12.01
C LEU A 104 -5.95 -11.85 -12.18
N LYS A 105 -6.65 -12.76 -12.86
CA LYS A 105 -8.08 -12.59 -13.21
C LYS A 105 -8.96 -12.46 -11.96
N GLU A 106 -8.61 -13.14 -10.89
CA GLU A 106 -9.30 -13.14 -9.60
C GLU A 106 -9.27 -11.74 -8.96
N ASN A 107 -8.21 -10.97 -9.23
CA ASN A 107 -8.00 -9.63 -8.69
C ASN A 107 -8.73 -8.55 -9.50
N LYS A 108 -9.46 -8.92 -10.56
CA LYS A 108 -10.18 -8.00 -11.44
C LYS A 108 -11.29 -7.21 -10.73
N VAL A 109 -11.84 -7.76 -9.65
CA VAL A 109 -12.83 -7.07 -8.82
C VAL A 109 -12.25 -5.80 -8.19
N TYR A 110 -10.95 -5.77 -7.88
CA TYR A 110 -10.31 -4.59 -7.25
C TYR A 110 -10.24 -3.39 -8.18
N ALA A 111 -10.18 -3.63 -9.49
CA ALA A 111 -10.17 -2.56 -10.47
C ALA A 111 -11.46 -1.72 -10.43
N GLN A 112 -12.60 -2.27 -10.00
CA GLN A 112 -13.86 -1.52 -9.89
C GLN A 112 -13.84 -0.49 -8.75
N TYR A 113 -12.94 -0.64 -7.79
CA TYR A 113 -12.77 0.27 -6.66
C TYR A 113 -11.63 1.29 -6.88
N SER A 114 -10.98 1.23 -8.04
CA SER A 114 -9.92 2.17 -8.40
C SER A 114 -10.50 3.51 -8.86
N GLN A 115 -9.85 4.61 -8.49
CA GLN A 115 -10.17 5.94 -9.02
C GLN A 115 -9.87 6.06 -10.52
N GLU A 116 -9.04 5.16 -11.06
CA GLU A 116 -8.67 5.09 -12.47
C GLU A 116 -9.64 4.24 -13.31
N TYR A 117 -10.68 3.69 -12.67
CA TYR A 117 -11.75 2.94 -13.32
C TYR A 117 -12.71 3.85 -14.07
N ASP A 118 -12.99 3.50 -15.33
CA ASP A 118 -13.99 4.16 -16.15
C ASP A 118 -15.18 3.21 -16.37
N PRO A 119 -16.34 3.45 -15.74
CA PRO A 119 -17.51 2.59 -15.88
C PRO A 119 -18.10 2.60 -17.29
N GLY A 120 -17.73 3.57 -18.15
CA GLY A 120 -18.11 3.61 -19.56
C GLY A 120 -17.30 2.66 -20.45
N LYS A 121 -16.20 2.10 -19.94
CA LYS A 121 -15.35 1.16 -20.69
C LYS A 121 -15.63 -0.28 -20.30
N THR A 122 -15.68 -1.16 -21.30
CA THR A 122 -15.71 -2.60 -21.05
C THR A 122 -14.41 -3.04 -20.40
N MET A 123 -14.50 -3.59 -19.19
CA MET A 123 -13.36 -4.10 -18.44
C MET A 123 -12.88 -5.44 -19.03
N ASN A 124 -12.10 -5.39 -20.11
CA ASN A 124 -11.34 -6.54 -20.62
C ASN A 124 -9.97 -6.64 -19.89
N ASN A 125 -9.11 -7.59 -20.26
CA ASN A 125 -7.83 -7.79 -19.58
C ASN A 125 -6.84 -6.65 -19.84
N ASP A 126 -6.87 -6.05 -21.03
CA ASP A 126 -5.97 -4.94 -21.37
C ASP A 126 -6.33 -3.68 -20.58
N GLU A 127 -7.63 -3.35 -20.47
CA GLU A 127 -8.08 -2.21 -19.66
C GLU A 127 -7.82 -2.47 -18.18
N PHE A 128 -8.01 -3.71 -17.70
CA PHE A 128 -7.68 -4.09 -16.34
C PHE A 128 -6.21 -3.80 -15.99
N ILE A 129 -5.28 -4.23 -16.85
CA ILE A 129 -3.84 -3.96 -16.68
C ILE A 129 -3.56 -2.45 -16.75
N LYS A 130 -4.23 -1.72 -17.64
CA LYS A 130 -4.05 -0.25 -17.73
C LYS A 130 -4.54 0.46 -16.47
N VAL A 131 -5.70 0.10 -15.93
CA VAL A 131 -6.23 0.64 -14.66
C VAL A 131 -5.24 0.38 -13.54
N PHE A 132 -4.74 -0.86 -13.41
CA PHE A 132 -3.70 -1.19 -12.43
C PHE A 132 -2.46 -0.30 -12.57
N LYS A 133 -1.92 -0.17 -13.79
CA LYS A 133 -0.73 0.65 -14.04
C LYS A 133 -0.93 2.12 -13.69
N ARG A 134 -2.10 2.70 -14.02
CA ARG A 134 -2.45 4.08 -13.66
C ARG A 134 -2.57 4.24 -12.15
N THR A 135 -3.22 3.29 -11.46
CA THR A 135 -3.34 3.28 -10.00
C THR A 135 -1.97 3.32 -9.33
N VAL A 136 -1.02 2.48 -9.77
CA VAL A 136 0.34 2.46 -9.19
C VAL A 136 1.08 3.77 -9.42
N VAL A 137 1.00 4.34 -10.63
CA VAL A 137 1.65 5.63 -10.95
C VAL A 137 1.03 6.78 -10.16
N SER A 138 -0.29 6.79 -10.00
CA SER A 138 -1.00 7.79 -9.19
C SER A 138 -0.53 7.71 -7.73
N PHE A 139 -0.51 6.49 -7.16
CA PHE A 139 -0.12 6.26 -5.77
C PHE A 139 1.35 6.53 -5.46
N ALA A 140 2.23 6.53 -6.46
CA ALA A 140 3.63 6.91 -6.27
C ALA A 140 3.78 8.38 -5.81
N HIS A 141 2.78 9.23 -6.01
CA HIS A 141 2.79 10.61 -5.53
C HIS A 141 2.49 10.66 -4.01
N PRO A 142 3.25 11.44 -3.22
CA PRO A 142 2.94 11.68 -1.81
C PRO A 142 1.52 12.25 -1.62
N GLY A 143 0.80 11.79 -0.59
CA GLY A 143 -0.57 12.21 -0.31
C GLY A 143 -1.66 11.54 -1.17
N ALA A 144 -1.29 10.73 -2.18
CA ALA A 144 -2.27 9.94 -2.93
C ALA A 144 -2.89 8.85 -2.07
N TRP A 145 -4.21 8.68 -2.16
CA TRP A 145 -4.98 7.77 -1.32
C TRP A 145 -4.71 6.30 -1.67
N GLY A 146 -4.65 5.46 -0.65
CA GLY A 146 -4.56 4.01 -0.82
C GLY A 146 -5.86 3.40 -1.32
N GLU A 147 -5.74 2.30 -2.07
CA GLU A 147 -6.85 1.55 -2.65
C GLU A 147 -6.66 0.06 -2.33
N MET A 148 -7.59 -0.80 -2.72
CA MET A 148 -7.58 -2.21 -2.31
C MET A 148 -6.30 -2.96 -2.73
N TRP A 149 -5.77 -2.68 -3.92
CA TRP A 149 -4.48 -3.23 -4.34
C TRP A 149 -3.30 -2.79 -3.46
N HIS A 150 -3.31 -1.54 -3.00
CA HIS A 150 -2.28 -1.03 -2.08
C HIS A 150 -2.37 -1.70 -0.72
N VAL A 151 -3.57 -2.07 -0.26
CA VAL A 151 -3.75 -2.85 0.98
C VAL A 151 -3.14 -4.25 0.83
N LEU A 152 -3.37 -4.92 -0.29
CA LEU A 152 -2.76 -6.23 -0.58
C LEU A 152 -1.24 -6.14 -0.63
N ALA A 153 -0.71 -5.13 -1.34
CA ALA A 153 0.73 -4.91 -1.42
C ALA A 153 1.34 -4.55 -0.08
N LEU A 154 0.66 -3.73 0.74
CA LEU A 154 1.11 -3.45 2.10
C LEU A 154 1.16 -4.74 2.95
N ALA A 155 0.17 -5.61 2.84
CA ALA A 155 0.18 -6.90 3.54
C ALA A 155 1.39 -7.75 3.10
N SER A 156 1.74 -7.78 1.82
CA SER A 156 2.96 -8.44 1.34
C SER A 156 4.23 -7.78 1.90
N VAL A 157 4.31 -6.45 1.92
CA VAL A 157 5.45 -5.69 2.45
C VAL A 157 5.69 -5.98 3.94
N LEU A 158 4.63 -5.98 4.76
CA LEU A 158 4.71 -6.21 6.20
C LEU A 158 4.81 -7.70 6.56
N GLY A 159 4.30 -8.58 5.69
CA GLY A 159 4.26 -10.03 5.88
C GLY A 159 5.55 -10.76 5.50
N ARG A 160 6.50 -10.09 4.82
CA ARG A 160 7.86 -10.60 4.61
C ARG A 160 8.57 -10.66 5.96
N LYS A 161 8.43 -11.79 6.66
CA LYS A 161 9.23 -12.10 7.85
C LYS A 161 10.71 -12.09 7.46
N ALA A 162 11.52 -11.43 8.29
CA ALA A 162 12.97 -11.52 8.29
C ALA A 162 13.47 -12.96 8.39
#